data_AF-A0A812WK48-F1
#
_entry.id   AF-A0A812WK48-F1
#
_cell.length_a   1.000
_cell.length_b   1.000
_cell.length_c   1.000
_cell.angle_alpha   90.00
_cell.angle_beta   90.00
_cell.angle_gamma   90.00
#
_symmetry.space_group_name_H-M   'P 1'
#
loop_
_entity.id
_entity.type
_entity.pdbx_description
1 polymer ?
#
loop_
_entity_poly.entity_id
_entity_poly.type
_entity_poly.pdbx_seq_one_letter_code
_entity_poly.pdbx_strand_id
1 'polypeptide(L)'
;MFSFREALAEDQFPTVCPSGENEIDPSDGWDLDFCVEEAVRPELRLYCGTRPDVTLSCNGGRKLLAHRRVLSEVSYFESLFEGNFAERGTDLVQVEEDLEIFLEVIRWIYCRSATSDKDMALDLLRLAEFYGIDGLIDHAARVLASPAVGVDDTVSEPDSGPGADGQDTAGLPRTKALRFGD
;
A
#
# COMPACT_ATOMS: atom_id res chain seq x y z
N MET A 1 -32.80 -25.18 -5.45
CA MET A 1 -32.00 -23.96 -5.72
C MET A 1 -32.89 -23.05 -6.53
N PHE A 2 -33.14 -21.84 -6.04
CA PHE A 2 -33.85 -20.83 -6.80
C PHE A 2 -33.01 -20.40 -8.01
N SER A 3 -33.66 -20.15 -9.15
CA SER A 3 -32.98 -19.48 -10.25
C SER A 3 -32.74 -18.01 -9.89
N PHE A 4 -31.74 -17.35 -10.48
CA PHE A 4 -31.45 -15.94 -10.23
C PHE A 4 -32.67 -15.02 -10.45
N ARG A 5 -33.51 -15.36 -11.44
CA ARG A 5 -34.77 -14.62 -11.72
C ARG A 5 -35.83 -14.83 -10.65
N GLU A 6 -35.86 -16.01 -10.04
CA GLU A 6 -36.80 -16.37 -8.98
C GLU A 6 -36.39 -15.74 -7.65
N ALA A 7 -35.08 -15.67 -7.37
CA ALA A 7 -34.53 -14.93 -6.24
C ALA A 7 -34.84 -13.43 -6.32
N LEU A 8 -34.73 -12.81 -7.51
CA LEU A 8 -35.11 -11.41 -7.71
C LEU A 8 -36.62 -11.16 -7.59
N ALA A 9 -37.46 -12.14 -7.89
CA ALA A 9 -38.91 -12.02 -7.76
C ALA A 9 -39.37 -12.12 -6.30
N GLU A 10 -38.62 -12.83 -5.46
CA GLU A 10 -38.84 -12.93 -4.02
C GLU A 10 -38.16 -11.83 -3.21
N ASP A 11 -37.24 -11.06 -3.80
CA ASP A 11 -36.59 -9.89 -3.18
C ASP A 11 -37.52 -8.68 -3.14
N GLN A 12 -38.57 -8.79 -2.32
CA GLN A 12 -39.56 -7.73 -2.05
C GLN A 12 -39.13 -6.85 -0.87
N PHE A 13 -37.86 -6.90 -0.47
CA PHE A 13 -37.39 -6.08 0.64
C PHE A 13 -37.20 -4.63 0.16
N PRO A 14 -37.68 -3.64 0.94
CA PRO A 14 -37.42 -2.25 0.61
C PRO A 14 -35.91 -2.01 0.55
N THR A 15 -35.44 -1.26 -0.44
CA THR A 15 -34.03 -0.91 -0.56
C THR A 15 -33.58 -0.27 0.75
N VAL A 16 -32.51 -0.81 1.34
CA VAL A 16 -31.93 -0.32 2.61
C VAL A 16 -31.60 1.17 2.53
N CYS A 17 -31.35 1.67 1.32
CA CYS A 17 -31.22 3.08 1.02
C CYS A 17 -32.57 3.66 0.55
N PRO A 18 -33.23 4.54 1.31
CA PRO A 18 -34.41 5.25 0.82
C PRO A 18 -34.01 6.19 -0.32
N SER A 19 -34.75 6.17 -1.42
CA SER A 19 -34.52 7.00 -2.61
C SER A 19 -34.96 8.46 -2.43
N GLY A 20 -34.81 9.01 -1.22
CA GLY A 20 -35.25 10.35 -0.86
C GLY A 20 -34.10 11.36 -0.91
N GLU A 21 -34.44 12.61 -1.24
CA GLU A 21 -33.56 13.80 -1.38
C GLU A 21 -32.84 14.22 -0.09
N ASN A 22 -32.95 13.44 0.98
CA ASN A 22 -32.02 13.56 2.09
C ASN A 22 -30.75 12.85 1.64
N GLU A 23 -29.81 13.60 1.06
CA GLU A 23 -28.40 13.21 1.00
C GLU A 23 -27.98 12.89 2.44
N ILE A 24 -28.21 11.64 2.85
CA ILE A 24 -27.55 11.07 4.01
C ILE A 24 -26.10 11.07 3.57
N ASP A 25 -25.34 12.06 4.07
CA ASP A 25 -23.91 12.08 3.90
C ASP A 25 -23.41 10.69 4.35
N PRO A 26 -22.85 9.88 3.43
CA PRO A 26 -22.41 8.53 3.77
C PRO A 26 -21.36 8.51 4.89
N SER A 27 -20.78 9.68 5.21
CA SER A 27 -19.86 9.88 6.32
C SER A 27 -20.50 10.27 7.65
N ASP A 28 -21.81 10.58 7.70
CA ASP A 28 -22.48 11.00 8.94
C ASP A 28 -22.57 9.83 9.93
N GLY A 29 -21.75 9.88 10.98
CA GLY A 29 -21.57 8.83 11.98
C GLY A 29 -20.33 7.96 11.81
N TRP A 30 -19.57 8.13 10.73
CA TRP A 30 -18.19 7.67 10.65
C TRP A 30 -17.31 8.86 11.01
N ASP A 31 -16.67 8.84 12.19
CA ASP A 31 -15.55 9.73 12.48
C ASP A 31 -14.41 9.40 11.49
N LEU A 32 -14.50 9.89 10.26
CA LEU A 32 -13.49 9.77 9.21
C LEU A 32 -12.25 10.63 9.49
N ASP A 33 -12.19 11.25 10.68
CA ASP A 33 -10.98 11.81 11.26
C ASP A 33 -9.90 10.74 11.52
N PHE A 34 -10.21 9.45 11.39
CA PHE A 34 -9.21 8.38 11.44
C PHE A 34 -8.08 8.53 10.40
N CYS A 35 -8.26 9.34 9.34
CA CYS A 35 -7.31 9.41 8.23
C CYS A 35 -6.88 10.82 7.79
N VAL A 36 -7.28 11.90 8.45
CA VAL A 36 -6.79 13.27 8.09
C VAL A 36 -5.47 13.61 8.80
N GLU A 37 -5.18 12.95 9.93
CA GLU A 37 -3.99 13.24 10.75
C GLU A 37 -2.72 12.43 10.38
N GLU A 38 -2.77 11.54 9.40
CA GLU A 38 -1.56 10.79 8.98
C GLU A 38 -0.51 11.71 8.33
N ALA A 39 -0.92 12.85 7.76
CA ALA A 39 -0.01 13.87 7.25
C ALA A 39 0.59 14.78 8.35
N VAL A 40 0.07 14.74 9.59
CA VAL A 40 0.46 15.64 10.70
C VAL A 40 1.29 14.93 11.77
N ARG A 41 1.33 13.59 11.77
CA ARG A 41 2.03 12.82 12.79
C ARG A 41 3.48 12.55 12.38
N PRO A 42 4.49 13.10 13.10
CA PRO A 42 5.90 12.89 12.76
C PRO A 42 6.37 11.44 12.99
N GLU A 43 5.55 10.62 13.64
CA GLU A 43 5.91 9.27 14.10
C GLU A 43 4.85 8.28 13.59
N LEU A 44 5.28 7.20 12.94
CA LEU A 44 4.39 6.14 12.47
C LEU A 44 4.06 5.21 13.64
N ARG A 45 2.79 4.85 13.81
CA ARG A 45 2.32 3.99 14.91
C ARG A 45 1.77 2.67 14.39
N LEU A 46 2.27 1.58 14.97
CA LEU A 46 1.74 0.24 14.73
C LEU A 46 0.66 -0.10 15.77
N TYR A 47 -0.28 -0.97 15.41
CA TYR A 47 -1.42 -1.35 16.26
C TYR A 47 -1.40 -2.84 16.60
N CYS A 48 -1.61 -3.17 17.88
CA CYS A 48 -1.71 -4.55 18.39
C CYS A 48 -2.78 -4.68 19.50
N GLY A 49 -3.83 -3.86 19.45
CA GLY A 49 -4.87 -3.81 20.49
C GLY A 49 -4.44 -3.19 21.83
N THR A 50 -3.14 -2.97 22.04
CA THR A 50 -2.57 -2.24 23.18
C THR A 50 -1.94 -0.91 22.74
N ARG A 51 -1.51 -0.09 23.71
CA ARG A 51 -0.71 1.12 23.44
C ARG A 51 0.75 0.72 23.17
N PRO A 52 1.43 1.34 22.17
CA PRO A 52 2.86 1.18 21.98
C PRO A 52 3.68 1.57 23.22
N ASP A 53 4.70 0.78 23.53
CA ASP A 53 5.57 0.88 24.71
C ASP A 53 7.06 0.99 24.34
N VAL A 54 7.39 1.06 23.05
CA VAL A 54 8.73 1.34 22.56
C VAL A 54 8.69 2.22 21.32
N THR A 55 9.69 3.10 21.21
CA THR A 55 9.91 4.00 20.09
C THR A 55 11.22 3.60 19.39
N LEU A 56 11.16 3.28 18.11
CA LEU A 56 12.33 2.99 17.28
C LEU A 56 12.67 4.27 16.49
N SER A 57 13.86 4.81 16.69
CA SER A 57 14.34 6.03 16.05
C SER A 57 15.27 5.66 14.91
N CYS A 58 14.81 5.89 13.68
CA CYS A 58 15.52 5.58 12.44
C CYS A 58 16.39 6.76 11.97
N ASN A 59 17.17 6.53 10.92
CA ASN A 59 17.91 7.59 10.25
C ASN A 59 16.98 8.71 9.77
N GLY A 60 17.49 9.95 9.75
CA GLY A 60 16.70 11.13 9.36
C GLY A 60 15.70 11.59 10.43
N GLY A 61 15.76 11.05 11.66
CA GLY A 61 14.92 11.50 12.79
C GLY A 61 13.47 11.01 12.73
N ARG A 62 13.16 10.11 11.79
CA ARG A 62 11.87 9.43 11.68
C ARG A 62 11.73 8.42 12.82
N LYS A 63 10.51 8.26 13.35
CA LYS A 63 10.26 7.35 14.48
C LYS A 63 9.09 6.41 14.23
N LEU A 64 9.19 5.22 14.82
CA LEU A 64 8.16 4.18 14.85
C LEU A 64 7.75 3.89 16.29
N LEU A 65 6.46 3.98 16.60
CA LEU A 65 5.92 3.48 17.85
C LEU A 65 5.47 2.03 17.67
N ALA A 66 6.05 1.13 18.45
CA ALA A 66 5.83 -0.30 18.37
C ALA A 66 5.58 -0.92 19.77
N HIS A 67 5.40 -2.24 19.79
CA HIS A 67 5.11 -3.03 20.97
C HIS A 67 6.26 -3.99 21.25
N ARG A 68 6.92 -3.87 22.41
CA ARG A 68 7.99 -4.78 22.84
C ARG A 68 7.55 -6.23 22.75
N ARG A 69 6.34 -6.53 23.25
CA ARG A 69 5.77 -7.88 23.22
C ARG A 69 5.73 -8.51 21.82
N VAL A 70 5.43 -7.71 20.79
CA VAL A 70 5.37 -8.20 19.40
C VAL A 70 6.77 -8.36 18.82
N LEU A 71 7.64 -7.37 19.08
CA LEU A 71 9.02 -7.42 18.61
C LEU A 71 9.81 -8.58 19.22
N SER A 72 9.56 -8.91 20.50
CA SER A 72 10.15 -10.05 21.19
C SER A 72 9.78 -11.42 20.61
N GLU A 73 8.88 -11.51 19.61
CA GLU A 73 8.75 -12.75 18.82
C GLU A 73 10.03 -13.08 18.02
N VAL A 74 10.89 -12.09 17.80
CA VAL A 74 12.20 -12.25 17.19
C VAL A 74 13.27 -12.25 18.29
N SER A 75 14.11 -13.28 18.28
CA SER A 75 15.14 -13.52 19.31
C SER A 75 16.12 -12.35 19.50
N TYR A 76 16.42 -11.61 18.43
CA TYR A 76 17.23 -10.39 18.50
C TYR A 76 16.61 -9.35 19.43
N PHE A 77 15.33 -9.02 19.23
CA PHE A 77 14.63 -8.01 20.02
C PHE A 77 14.29 -8.51 21.43
N GLU A 78 14.00 -9.80 21.59
CA GLU A 78 13.87 -10.42 22.91
C GLU A 78 15.16 -10.21 23.74
N SER A 79 16.31 -10.53 23.13
CA SER A 79 17.63 -10.32 23.76
C SER A 79 17.91 -8.84 24.04
N LEU A 80 17.48 -7.94 23.17
CA LEU A 80 17.64 -6.49 23.34
C LEU A 80 16.82 -5.97 24.54
N PHE A 81 15.57 -6.41 24.69
CA PHE A 81 14.66 -5.91 25.72
C PHE A 81 14.78 -6.62 27.06
N GLU A 82 15.19 -7.87 27.10
CA GLU A 82 15.27 -8.68 28.33
C GLU A 82 16.71 -8.94 28.78
N GLY A 83 17.67 -8.81 27.87
CA GLY A 83 19.09 -8.99 28.13
C GLY A 83 19.72 -7.88 28.96
N ASN A 84 21.04 -7.95 29.12
CA ASN A 84 21.79 -7.00 29.96
C ASN A 84 22.37 -5.84 29.13
N PHE A 85 21.54 -5.24 28.29
CA PHE A 85 21.89 -4.10 27.44
C PHE A 85 21.30 -2.79 27.99
N ALA A 86 21.78 -1.65 27.49
CA ALA A 86 21.32 -0.33 27.94
C ALA A 86 19.84 -0.09 27.59
N GLU A 87 19.33 -0.82 26.60
CA GLU A 87 18.00 -0.72 26.01
C GLU A 87 16.94 -1.44 26.86
N ARG A 88 17.32 -2.35 27.77
CA ARG A 88 16.40 -3.14 28.61
C ARG A 88 15.33 -2.29 29.32
N GLY A 89 15.72 -1.12 29.81
CA GLY A 89 14.85 -0.18 30.53
C GLY A 89 14.51 1.10 29.76
N THR A 90 14.88 1.19 28.49
CA THR A 90 14.75 2.44 27.71
C THR A 90 13.61 2.29 26.70
N ASP A 91 12.72 3.26 26.62
CA ASP A 91 11.58 3.25 25.68
C ASP A 91 11.95 3.75 24.28
N LEU A 92 13.24 4.01 24.06
CA LEU A 92 13.81 4.51 22.82
C LEU A 92 14.95 3.60 22.38
N VAL A 93 14.85 3.06 21.18
CA VAL A 93 15.89 2.26 20.53
C VAL A 93 16.34 2.99 19.28
N GLN A 94 17.65 3.20 19.14
CA GLN A 94 18.22 3.79 17.94
C GLN A 94 18.45 2.69 16.89
N VAL A 95 18.00 2.93 15.66
CA VAL A 95 18.14 2.02 14.53
C VAL A 95 18.90 2.76 13.42
N GLU A 96 20.01 2.19 12.98
CA GLU A 96 20.90 2.79 11.96
C GLU A 96 20.42 2.48 10.53
N GLU A 97 19.11 2.44 10.31
CA GLU A 97 18.50 2.10 9.03
C GLU A 97 17.47 3.15 8.62
N ASP A 98 17.25 3.27 7.32
CA ASP A 98 16.21 4.12 6.77
C ASP A 98 14.83 3.55 7.10
N LEU A 99 13.89 4.45 7.41
CA LEU A 99 12.57 4.05 7.87
C LEU A 99 11.85 3.15 6.85
N GLU A 100 11.98 3.44 5.55
CA GLU A 100 11.24 2.74 4.49
C GLU A 100 11.57 1.24 4.48
N ILE A 101 12.86 0.90 4.60
CA ILE A 101 13.33 -0.49 4.60
C ILE A 101 13.00 -1.15 5.94
N PHE A 102 13.29 -0.45 7.04
CA PHE A 102 13.07 -1.00 8.38
C PHE A 102 11.58 -1.20 8.69
N LEU A 103 10.70 -0.37 8.12
CA LEU A 103 9.25 -0.53 8.24
C LEU A 103 8.79 -1.88 7.70
N GLU A 104 9.34 -2.34 6.57
CA GLU A 104 8.98 -3.65 6.01
C GLU A 104 9.43 -4.82 6.90
N VAL A 105 10.58 -4.69 7.57
CA VAL A 105 11.00 -5.67 8.59
C VAL A 105 9.99 -5.71 9.73
N ILE A 106 9.59 -4.56 10.26
CA ILE A 106 8.64 -4.51 11.36
C ILE A 106 7.25 -4.99 10.91
N ARG A 107 6.83 -4.65 9.69
CA ARG A 107 5.56 -5.11 9.10
C ARG A 107 5.54 -6.63 8.96
N TRP A 108 6.68 -7.25 8.62
CA TRP A 108 6.81 -8.69 8.63
C TRP A 108 6.58 -9.28 10.02
N ILE A 109 7.14 -8.68 11.06
CA ILE A 109 6.96 -9.17 12.44
C ILE A 109 5.47 -9.12 12.85
N TYR A 110 4.75 -8.04 12.51
CA TYR A 110 3.33 -7.88 12.87
C TYR A 110 2.39 -8.71 12.02
N CYS A 111 2.60 -8.72 10.70
CA CYS A 111 1.61 -9.17 9.72
C CYS A 111 2.06 -10.40 8.93
N ARG A 112 3.31 -10.86 9.12
CA ARG A 112 3.95 -11.90 8.29
C ARG A 112 3.88 -11.58 6.80
N SER A 113 4.00 -10.30 6.47
CA SER A 113 3.92 -9.76 5.11
C SER A 113 4.87 -8.57 4.94
N ALA A 114 5.56 -8.54 3.80
CA ALA A 114 6.45 -7.48 3.35
C ALA A 114 6.20 -7.20 1.86
N THR A 115 6.49 -5.98 1.43
CA THR A 115 6.22 -5.46 0.08
C THR A 115 7.52 -4.79 -0.29
N SER A 116 8.23 -5.39 -1.22
CA SER A 116 9.49 -4.87 -1.71
C SER A 116 9.54 -4.94 -3.22
N ASP A 117 10.15 -3.91 -3.81
CA ASP A 117 10.66 -3.98 -5.17
C ASP A 117 12.03 -4.67 -5.17
N LYS A 118 12.65 -4.78 -6.35
CA LYS A 118 13.94 -5.47 -6.47
C LYS A 118 15.08 -4.77 -5.76
N ASP A 119 15.06 -3.44 -5.72
CA ASP A 119 16.12 -2.64 -5.11
C ASP A 119 16.05 -2.77 -3.59
N MET A 120 14.85 -2.59 -3.00
CA MET A 120 14.62 -2.76 -1.56
C MET A 120 14.75 -4.21 -1.10
N ALA A 121 14.47 -5.19 -1.97
CA ALA A 121 14.58 -6.61 -1.59
C ALA A 121 16.01 -7.02 -1.21
N LEU A 122 17.05 -6.38 -1.76
CA LEU A 122 18.44 -6.65 -1.38
C LEU A 122 18.72 -6.17 0.05
N ASP A 123 18.31 -4.95 0.39
CA ASP A 123 18.49 -4.40 1.73
C ASP A 123 17.62 -5.13 2.75
N LEU A 124 16.40 -5.50 2.37
CA LEU A 124 15.51 -6.29 3.21
C LEU A 124 16.10 -7.67 3.51
N LEU A 125 16.76 -8.31 2.53
CA LEU A 125 17.46 -9.58 2.75
C LEU A 125 18.62 -9.41 3.75
N ARG A 126 19.43 -8.35 3.59
CA ARG A 126 20.52 -8.03 4.53
C ARG A 126 20.01 -7.87 5.96
N LEU A 127 18.91 -7.14 6.15
CA LEU A 127 18.30 -6.93 7.46
C LEU A 127 17.67 -8.21 8.01
N ALA A 128 17.03 -9.01 7.16
CA ALA A 128 16.44 -10.27 7.58
C ALA A 128 17.49 -11.24 8.13
N GLU A 129 18.66 -11.32 7.49
CA GLU A 129 19.81 -12.09 7.97
C GLU A 129 20.35 -11.51 9.28
N PHE A 130 20.49 -10.18 9.38
CA PHE A 130 20.98 -9.52 10.58
C PHE A 130 20.09 -9.77 11.81
N TYR A 131 18.76 -9.66 11.64
CA TYR A 131 17.79 -9.91 12.71
C TYR A 131 17.47 -11.40 12.91
N GLY A 132 17.97 -12.28 12.05
CA GLY A 132 17.74 -13.74 12.12
C GLY A 132 16.29 -14.15 11.86
N ILE A 133 15.62 -13.52 10.89
CA ILE A 133 14.21 -13.77 10.57
C ILE A 133 14.10 -14.65 9.32
N ASP A 134 14.18 -15.97 9.50
CA ASP A 134 14.21 -16.95 8.39
C ASP A 134 13.07 -16.79 7.37
N GLY A 135 11.85 -16.56 7.84
CA GLY A 135 10.70 -16.37 6.95
C GLY A 135 10.83 -15.14 6.04
N LEU A 136 11.49 -14.09 6.52
CA LEU A 136 11.73 -12.87 5.75
C LEU A 136 12.90 -13.06 4.78
N ILE A 137 13.93 -13.81 5.16
CA ILE A 137 15.04 -14.22 4.27
C ILE A 137 14.46 -14.97 3.06
N ASP A 138 13.63 -15.98 3.31
CA ASP A 138 12.96 -16.75 2.26
C ASP A 138 12.08 -15.87 1.36
N HIS A 139 11.36 -14.91 1.95
CA HIS A 139 10.52 -13.97 1.20
C HIS A 139 11.34 -13.07 0.28
N ALA A 140 12.37 -12.41 0.81
CA ALA A 140 13.23 -11.52 0.03
C ALA A 140 13.98 -12.27 -1.08
N ALA A 141 14.48 -13.48 -0.79
CA ALA A 141 15.13 -14.34 -1.79
C ALA A 141 14.18 -14.69 -2.95
N ARG A 142 12.90 -14.97 -2.68
CA ARG A 142 11.89 -15.22 -3.72
C ARG A 142 11.62 -13.98 -4.57
N VAL A 143 11.52 -12.80 -3.96
CA VAL A 143 11.31 -11.53 -4.69
C VAL A 143 12.49 -11.26 -5.63
N LEU A 144 13.72 -11.49 -5.17
CA LEU A 144 14.94 -11.32 -5.98
C LEU A 144 15.03 -12.35 -7.13
N ALA A 145 14.64 -13.60 -6.87
CA ALA A 145 14.62 -14.66 -7.87
C ALA A 145 13.48 -14.51 -8.89
N SER A 146 12.42 -13.77 -8.55
CA SER A 146 11.31 -13.54 -9.47
C SER A 146 11.81 -12.74 -10.68
N PRO A 147 11.52 -13.20 -11.92
CA PRO A 147 11.65 -12.32 -13.07
C PRO A 147 10.76 -11.10 -12.80
N ALA A 148 11.23 -9.91 -13.22
CA ALA A 148 10.37 -8.73 -13.16
C ALA A 148 9.18 -9.04 -14.07
N VAL A 149 8.01 -9.26 -13.49
CA VAL A 149 6.78 -9.16 -14.25
C VAL A 149 6.72 -7.69 -14.60
N GLY A 150 7.09 -7.35 -15.85
CA GLY A 150 6.75 -6.06 -16.38
C GLY A 150 5.25 -5.93 -16.20
N VAL A 151 4.83 -5.04 -15.30
CA VAL A 151 3.46 -4.53 -15.32
C VAL A 151 3.40 -3.74 -16.61
N ASP A 152 3.13 -4.45 -17.70
CA ASP A 152 2.88 -3.86 -19.00
C ASP A 152 1.50 -3.23 -18.87
N ASP A 153 1.46 -1.96 -18.49
CA ASP A 153 0.30 -1.08 -18.60
C ASP A 153 -0.03 -0.87 -20.08
N THR A 154 -0.31 -1.95 -20.81
CA THR A 154 -1.05 -1.87 -22.07
C THR A 154 -2.52 -1.85 -21.70
N VAL A 155 -2.98 -0.64 -21.37
CA VAL A 155 -4.37 -0.25 -21.63
C VAL A 155 -4.60 -0.51 -23.11
N SER A 156 -5.12 -1.70 -23.41
CA SER A 156 -5.62 -2.04 -24.72
C SER A 156 -6.90 -1.24 -24.87
N GLU A 157 -6.81 -0.06 -25.49
CA GLU A 157 -7.99 0.61 -26.01
C GLU A 157 -8.82 -0.40 -26.83
N PRO A 158 -10.14 -0.50 -26.62
CA PRO A 158 -10.96 -1.34 -27.46
C PRO A 158 -11.01 -0.75 -28.87
N ASP A 159 -10.33 -1.45 -29.78
CA ASP A 159 -10.41 -1.37 -31.23
C ASP A 159 -11.89 -1.20 -31.67
N SER A 160 -12.25 0.02 -32.06
CA SER A 160 -13.54 0.33 -32.67
C SER A 160 -13.42 0.08 -34.18
N GLY A 161 -13.92 -1.08 -34.60
CA GLY A 161 -14.02 -1.46 -36.01
C GLY A 161 -14.93 -0.54 -36.86
N PRO A 162 -14.91 -0.73 -38.19
CA PRO A 162 -15.20 0.31 -39.17
C PRO A 162 -16.69 0.42 -39.53
N GLY A 163 -17.23 1.64 -39.54
CA GLY A 163 -18.53 1.98 -40.12
C GLY A 163 -18.36 2.61 -41.50
N ALA A 164 -18.93 1.98 -42.51
CA ALA A 164 -19.00 2.45 -43.89
C ALA A 164 -20.24 3.34 -44.14
N ASP A 165 -20.21 4.01 -45.31
CA ASP A 165 -21.30 4.71 -46.03
C ASP A 165 -21.62 6.13 -45.56
N GLY A 166 -21.70 7.18 -46.39
CA GLY A 166 -21.54 7.38 -47.84
C GLY A 166 -22.10 8.78 -48.21
N GLN A 167 -21.55 9.40 -49.27
CA GLN A 167 -22.12 10.50 -50.10
C GLN A 167 -22.29 11.90 -49.44
N ASP A 168 -22.10 13.07 -50.08
CA ASP A 168 -22.05 13.44 -51.49
C ASP A 168 -21.42 14.85 -51.71
N THR A 169 -20.76 14.99 -52.86
CA THR A 169 -20.54 16.13 -53.78
C THR A 169 -20.58 17.62 -53.33
N ALA A 170 -19.54 18.38 -53.72
CA ALA A 170 -19.56 19.45 -54.76
C ALA A 170 -18.69 20.69 -54.42
N GLY A 171 -17.90 21.18 -55.39
CA GLY A 171 -17.54 22.62 -55.50
C GLY A 171 -16.05 23.04 -55.40
N LEU A 172 -15.34 22.94 -56.53
CA LEU A 172 -14.06 23.58 -56.94
C LEU A 172 -14.03 25.15 -56.72
N PRO A 173 -12.92 25.90 -56.96
CA PRO A 173 -11.52 25.80 -56.47
C PRO A 173 -10.76 27.16 -56.22
N ARG A 174 -9.45 27.05 -55.93
CA ARG A 174 -8.33 28.03 -56.04
C ARG A 174 -8.20 28.99 -54.83
N THR A 175 -7.02 29.20 -54.24
CA THR A 175 -5.78 29.74 -54.85
C THR A 175 -4.46 29.40 -54.12
N LYS A 176 -3.40 29.49 -54.92
CA LYS A 176 -1.93 29.42 -54.72
C LYS A 176 -1.29 30.11 -53.48
N ALA A 177 -0.16 29.49 -53.07
CA ALA A 177 1.14 30.06 -52.64
C ALA A 177 1.19 30.87 -51.31
N LEU A 178 2.21 30.76 -50.43
CA LEU A 178 3.66 30.87 -50.63
C LEU A 178 4.47 30.17 -49.51
N ARG A 179 5.76 29.89 -49.82
CA ARG A 179 6.85 29.47 -48.91
C ARG A 179 7.60 30.67 -48.30
N PHE A 180 8.47 30.35 -47.31
CA PHE A 180 9.60 31.09 -46.71
C PHE A 180 9.19 32.16 -45.68
N GLY A 181 9.79 32.33 -44.51
CA GLY A 181 11.05 31.85 -43.93
C GLY A 181 11.71 33.03 -43.23
N ASP A 182 12.06 32.89 -41.95
CA ASP A 182 13.18 33.52 -41.24
C ASP A 182 13.31 32.82 -39.86
#